data_AF-G6YII1-F1
#
_entry.id   AF-G6YII1-F1
#
_cell.length_a   1.000
_cell.length_b   1.000
_cell.length_c   1.000
_cell.angle_alpha   90.00
_cell.angle_beta   90.00
_cell.angle_gamma   90.00
#
_symmetry.space_group_name_H-M   'P 1'
#
loop_
_entity.id
_entity.type
_entity.pdbx_description
1 polymer ?
#
loop_
_entity_poly.entity_id
_entity_poly.type
_entity_poly.pdbx_seq_one_letter_code
_entity_poly.pdbx_strand_id
1 'polypeptide(L)'
;MTVSASELAQRLGEHAEAVCREYLSNGHRSGNYWMVGDVRNTRGRSMHVRLKAVGGKAAGKWVEYVAARVMLRRRDWAPSYRRSTASTQHNVSAREVS
;
A
#
# COMPACT_ATOMS: atom_id res chain seq x y z
N MET A 1 -25.18 8.87 -15.46
CA MET A 1 -24.16 7.79 -15.51
C MET A 1 -23.49 7.72 -14.15
N THR A 2 -23.85 6.75 -13.33
CA THR A 2 -23.20 6.49 -12.04
C THR A 2 -22.16 5.40 -12.26
N VAL A 3 -20.88 5.76 -12.24
CA VAL A 3 -19.78 4.78 -12.27
C VAL A 3 -19.82 4.01 -10.96
N SER A 4 -19.75 2.68 -11.02
CA SER A 4 -19.73 1.85 -9.81
C SER A 4 -18.40 2.03 -9.07
N ALA A 5 -18.40 1.81 -7.74
CA ALA A 5 -17.17 1.89 -6.96
C ALA A 5 -16.09 0.90 -7.46
N SER A 6 -16.52 -0.26 -7.97
CA SER A 6 -15.64 -1.28 -8.53
C SER A 6 -14.98 -0.81 -9.83
N GLU A 7 -15.75 -0.21 -10.74
CA GLU A 7 -15.25 0.33 -12.00
C GLU A 7 -14.28 1.49 -11.77
N LEU A 8 -14.60 2.38 -10.81
CA LEU A 8 -13.69 3.45 -10.41
C LEU A 8 -12.38 2.91 -9.82
N ALA A 9 -12.47 1.93 -8.93
CA ALA A 9 -11.29 1.30 -8.31
C ALA A 9 -10.40 0.61 -9.35
N GLN A 10 -10.99 -0.04 -10.36
CA GLN A 10 -10.26 -0.68 -11.44
C GLN A 10 -9.50 0.33 -12.29
N ARG A 11 -10.16 1.42 -12.70
CA ARG A 11 -9.53 2.52 -13.47
C ARG A 11 -8.40 3.19 -12.69
N LEU A 12 -8.59 3.44 -11.39
CA LEU A 12 -7.52 3.96 -10.53
C LEU A 12 -6.36 2.96 -10.41
N GLY A 13 -6.66 1.67 -10.37
CA GLY A 13 -5.64 0.61 -10.35
C GLY A 13 -4.82 0.55 -11.63
N GLU A 14 -5.43 0.67 -12.80
CA GLU A 14 -4.75 0.72 -14.10
C GLU A 14 -3.80 1.91 -14.21
N HIS A 15 -4.18 3.04 -13.60
CA HIS A 15 -3.37 4.26 -13.54
C HIS A 15 -2.63 4.43 -12.20
N ALA A 16 -2.34 3.34 -11.48
CA ALA A 16 -1.85 3.38 -10.10
C ALA A 16 -0.59 4.26 -9.92
N GLU A 17 0.34 4.27 -10.88
CA GLU A 17 1.54 5.11 -10.77
C GLU A 17 1.23 6.60 -10.87
N ALA A 18 0.35 7.01 -11.79
CA ALA A 18 -0.06 8.41 -11.92
C ALA A 18 -0.79 8.87 -10.64
N VAL A 19 -1.70 8.04 -10.13
CA VAL A 19 -2.40 8.27 -8.86
C VAL A 19 -1.40 8.40 -7.70
N CYS A 20 -0.40 7.52 -7.62
CA CYS A 20 0.62 7.59 -6.57
C CYS A 20 1.49 8.84 -6.68
N ARG A 21 1.83 9.29 -7.90
CA ARG A 21 2.60 10.52 -8.09
C ARG A 21 1.82 11.76 -7.62
N GLU A 22 0.51 11.76 -7.84
CA GLU A 22 -0.37 12.87 -7.45
C GLU A 22 -0.62 12.89 -5.93
N TYR A 23 -1.10 11.78 -5.36
CA TYR A 23 -1.58 11.75 -3.97
C TYR A 23 -0.54 11.25 -2.97
N LEU A 24 0.47 10.49 -3.42
CA LEU A 24 1.52 9.87 -2.60
C LEU A 24 2.91 10.35 -3.02
N SER A 25 3.03 11.65 -3.31
CA SER A 25 4.21 12.30 -3.87
C SER A 25 5.49 12.21 -3.02
N ASN A 26 5.41 11.92 -1.72
CA ASN A 26 6.57 11.68 -0.86
C ASN A 26 7.12 10.24 -0.98
N GLY A 27 6.42 9.38 -1.72
CA GLY A 27 6.89 8.05 -2.05
C GLY A 27 7.83 8.02 -3.25
N HIS A 28 8.22 6.82 -3.65
CA HIS A 28 9.04 6.60 -4.84
C HIS A 28 8.75 5.25 -5.48
N ARG A 29 9.08 5.12 -6.76
CA ARG A 29 8.98 3.86 -7.48
C ARG A 29 10.14 2.93 -7.13
N SER A 30 9.81 1.69 -6.75
CA SER A 30 10.75 0.59 -6.57
C SER A 30 10.24 -0.63 -7.35
N GLY A 31 10.73 -0.81 -8.58
CA GLY A 31 10.28 -1.88 -9.48
C GLY A 31 8.80 -1.76 -9.85
N ASN A 32 8.02 -2.78 -9.51
CA ASN A 32 6.56 -2.82 -9.72
C ASN A 32 5.75 -2.23 -8.53
N TYR A 33 6.40 -1.53 -7.61
CA TYR A 33 5.76 -0.99 -6.42
C TYR A 33 6.05 0.51 -6.26
N TRP A 34 5.10 1.23 -5.68
CA TRP A 34 5.31 2.55 -5.09
C TRP A 34 5.50 2.39 -3.60
N MET A 35 6.58 2.92 -3.03
CA MET A 35 6.93 2.81 -1.62
C MET A 35 6.68 4.16 -0.94
N VAL A 36 5.98 4.16 0.19
CA VAL A 36 5.66 5.35 0.99
C VAL A 36 5.56 4.97 2.47
N GLY A 37 5.50 5.95 3.37
CA GLY A 37 5.37 5.71 4.80
C GLY A 37 4.00 5.18 5.17
N ASP A 38 2.95 5.91 4.82
CA ASP A 38 1.56 5.60 5.17
C ASP A 38 0.56 6.29 4.22
N VAL A 39 -0.74 6.10 4.46
CA VAL A 39 -1.84 6.74 3.72
C VAL A 39 -1.88 8.26 3.83
N ARG A 40 -1.15 8.84 4.80
CA ARG A 40 -1.02 10.30 4.99
C ARG A 40 0.15 10.87 4.19
N ASN A 41 0.73 10.09 3.27
CA ASN A 41 1.85 10.48 2.43
C ASN A 41 3.09 10.85 3.26
N THR A 42 3.33 10.20 4.40
CA THR A 42 4.61 10.35 5.11
C THR A 42 5.73 9.67 4.31
N ARG A 43 6.96 10.18 4.41
CA ARG A 43 8.12 9.52 3.80
C ARG A 43 8.41 8.22 4.54
N GLY A 44 8.69 7.14 3.79
CA GLY A 44 9.02 5.86 4.39
C GLY A 44 8.87 4.69 3.44
N ARG A 45 8.87 3.48 4.01
CA ARG A 45 8.76 2.21 3.30
C ARG A 45 7.78 1.24 3.99
N SER A 46 6.92 1.78 4.85
CA SER A 46 5.96 0.99 5.63
C SER A 46 4.74 0.63 4.79
N MET A 47 4.36 1.46 3.84
CA MET A 47 3.28 1.19 2.90
C MET A 47 3.81 1.02 1.48
N HIS A 48 3.21 0.11 0.71
CA HIS A 48 3.50 -0.02 -0.71
C HIS A 48 2.25 -0.30 -1.55
N VAL A 49 2.22 0.24 -2.77
CA VAL A 49 1.15 0.08 -3.76
C VAL A 49 1.70 -0.68 -4.96
N ARG A 50 0.98 -1.67 -5.49
CA ARG A 50 1.38 -2.36 -6.72
C ARG A 50 1.00 -1.55 -7.96
N LEU A 51 1.97 -1.32 -8.85
CA LEU A 51 1.79 -0.44 -10.01
C LEU A 51 1.19 -1.13 -11.24
N LYS A 52 1.58 -2.38 -11.49
CA LYS A 52 1.11 -3.17 -12.64
C LYS A 52 0.56 -4.52 -12.20
N ALA A 53 -0.46 -5.00 -12.92
CA ALA A 53 -0.98 -6.33 -12.73
C ALA A 53 0.03 -7.38 -13.23
N VAL A 54 0.43 -8.31 -12.36
CA VAL A 54 1.41 -9.36 -12.67
C VAL A 54 1.00 -10.65 -11.97
N GLY A 55 0.97 -11.77 -12.71
CA GLY A 55 0.71 -13.10 -12.16
C GLY A 55 -0.63 -13.22 -11.43
N GLY A 56 -1.71 -12.73 -12.04
CA GLY A 56 -3.07 -12.80 -11.49
C GLY A 56 -3.37 -11.81 -10.35
N LYS A 57 -2.45 -10.87 -10.07
CA LYS A 57 -2.61 -9.90 -8.98
C LYS A 57 -2.90 -8.49 -9.52
N ALA A 58 -4.06 -7.93 -9.18
CA ALA A 58 -4.52 -6.62 -9.67
C ALA A 58 -3.62 -5.44 -9.30
N ALA A 59 -3.46 -4.45 -10.18
CA ALA A 59 -2.79 -3.18 -9.88
C ALA A 59 -3.59 -2.34 -8.85
N GLY A 60 -2.95 -1.34 -8.24
CA GLY A 60 -3.57 -0.45 -7.24
C GLY A 60 -3.72 -1.05 -5.84
N LYS A 61 -3.57 -2.37 -5.66
CA LYS A 61 -3.58 -2.99 -4.33
C LYS A 61 -2.42 -2.43 -3.50
N TRP A 62 -2.74 -1.89 -2.34
CA TRP A 62 -1.75 -1.45 -1.35
C TRP A 62 -1.76 -2.31 -0.10
N VAL A 63 -0.61 -2.31 0.57
CA VAL A 63 -0.36 -3.04 1.80
C VAL A 63 0.51 -2.17 2.70
N GLU A 64 0.12 -2.06 3.97
CA GLU A 64 0.90 -1.41 5.01
C GLU A 64 1.48 -2.44 5.97
N TYR A 65 2.69 -2.13 6.43
CA TYR A 65 3.40 -2.79 7.50
C TYR A 65 3.48 -1.81 8.67
N VAL A 66 2.79 -2.14 9.76
CA VAL A 66 3.01 -1.46 11.03
C VAL A 66 4.38 -1.92 11.54
N ALA A 67 5.42 -1.15 11.25
CA ALA A 67 6.62 -1.23 12.06
C ALA A 67 6.18 -0.85 13.48
N ALA A 68 6.40 -1.72 14.46
CA ALA A 68 5.98 -1.54 15.84
C ALA A 68 6.67 -0.31 16.48
N ARG A 69 6.26 0.90 16.10
CA ARG A 69 6.67 2.16 16.75
C ARG A 69 6.04 2.36 18.12
N VAL A 70 5.25 1.39 18.61
CA VAL A 70 4.71 1.34 19.98
C VAL A 70 5.45 0.33 20.89
N MET A 71 6.42 -0.45 20.38
CA MET A 71 7.22 -1.39 21.19
C MET A 71 8.69 -0.97 21.38
N LEU A 72 8.97 0.33 21.45
CA LEU A 72 10.27 0.82 21.94
C LEU A 72 10.05 1.58 23.25
N ARG A 73 9.95 0.80 24.34
CA ARG A 73 10.42 1.27 25.64
C ARG A 73 11.92 1.55 25.48
N ARG A 74 12.36 2.70 25.99
CA ARG A 74 13.76 3.16 26.00
C ARG A 74 14.74 2.04 26.36
N ARG A 75 15.87 2.03 25.63
CA ARG A 75 17.13 1.28 25.84
C ARG A 75 17.03 -0.22 25.53
N ASP A 76 17.39 -0.59 24.30
CA ASP A 76 18.62 -1.33 24.01
C ASP A 76 18.62 -1.76 22.53
N TRP A 77 19.74 -1.49 21.87
CA TRP A 77 19.98 -1.77 20.46
C TRP A 77 20.27 -3.27 20.28
N ALA A 78 19.33 -4.00 19.68
CA ALA A 78 19.57 -5.30 19.06
C ALA A 78 18.58 -5.51 17.89
N PRO A 79 19.04 -5.68 16.64
CA PRO A 79 18.15 -5.84 15.50
C PRO A 79 17.70 -7.31 15.39
N SER A 80 16.64 -7.69 16.10
CA SER A 80 15.92 -8.91 15.77
C SER A 80 14.95 -8.62 14.62
N TYR A 81 15.38 -8.93 13.39
CA TYR A 81 14.50 -9.06 12.23
C TYR A 81 13.54 -10.23 12.45
N ARG A 82 12.51 -10.02 13.26
CA ARG A 82 11.36 -10.93 13.36
C ARG A 82 10.23 -10.27 12.58
N ARG A 83 10.06 -10.73 11.34
CA ARG A 83 8.95 -10.38 10.44
C ARG A 83 7.63 -10.67 11.14
N SER A 84 7.00 -9.64 11.71
CA SER A 84 5.60 -9.72 12.15
C SER A 84 4.72 -9.63 10.90
N THR A 85 4.02 -10.72 10.60
CA THR A 85 3.15 -10.87 9.42
C THR A 85 1.72 -10.40 9.66
N ALA A 86 1.46 -9.66 10.74
CA ALA A 86 0.18 -8.98 10.97
C ALA A 86 0.05 -7.77 10.02
N SER A 87 0.02 -8.05 8.72
CA SER A 87 -0.25 -7.09 7.67
C SER A 87 -1.75 -6.93 7.58
N THR A 88 -2.27 -5.90 8.23
CA THR A 88 -3.69 -5.55 8.10
C THR A 88 -3.92 -5.10 6.67
N GLN A 89 -4.52 -5.99 5.87
CA GLN A 89 -4.93 -5.69 4.50
C GLN A 89 -6.12 -4.74 4.57
N HIS A 90 -5.86 -3.43 4.63
CA HIS A 90 -6.89 -2.44 4.39
C HIS A 90 -6.96 -2.20 2.89
N ASN A 91 -7.83 -2.95 2.22
CA ASN A 91 -8.40 -2.53 0.95
C ASN A 91 -9.78 -3.14 0.82
N VAL A 92 -10.76 -2.26 0.61
CA VAL A 92 -12.10 -2.59 0.13
C VAL A 92 -11.94 -3.23 -1.24
N SER A 93 -11.68 -4.54 -1.26
CA SER A 93 -12.00 -5.34 -2.43
C SER A 93 -13.51 -5.26 -2.51
N ALA A 94 -14.03 -4.53 -3.49
CA ALA A 94 -15.41 -4.68 -3.93
C ALA A 94 -15.57 -6.13 -4.40
N ARG A 95 -15.81 -7.02 -3.44
CA ARG A 95 -16.42 -8.32 -3.69
C ARG A 95 -17.91 -8.01 -3.73
N GLU A 96 -18.41 -7.72 -4.92
CA GLU A 96 -19.84 -7.83 -5.16
C GLU A 96 -20.23 -9.27 -4.83
N VAL A 97 -21.01 -9.42 -3.77
CA VAL A 97 -21.74 -10.64 -3.47
C VAL A 97 -22.82 -10.71 -4.54
N SER A 98 -22.81 -11.79 -5.33
CA SER A 98 -23.84 -12.10 -6.34
C SER A 98 -25.23 -12.22 -5.73
#